data_AF-M1YKC8-F1
#
_entry.id   AF-M1YKC8-F1
#
_cell.length_a   1.000
_cell.length_b   1.000
_cell.length_c   1.000
_cell.angle_alpha   90.00
_cell.angle_beta   90.00
_cell.angle_gamma   90.00
#
_symmetry.space_group_name_H-M   'P 1'
#
loop_
_entity.id
_entity.type
_entity.pdbx_description
1 polymer ?
#
loop_
_entity_poly.entity_id
_entity_poly.type
_entity_poly.pdbx_seq_one_letter_code
_entity_poly.pdbx_strand_id
1 'polypeptide(L)'
;MKKISLLTALCVVAFSGTAFAGTIKPGESTSCNDAKQITVEVDTIPNKSAGEFGHTANDRGTASLVVWKSSNATTVPLTLGPNDSNKSLTTTDKGKVGIKPMGEMGRNKVVLTSQPAFSRGDSIGDISGLVRFTNTGTNTVKVTCQ
;
A
#
# COMPACT_ATOMS: atom_id res chain seq x y z
N MET A 1 33.22 -38.90 7.83
CA MET A 1 32.59 -37.99 6.83
C MET A 1 31.06 -38.00 6.91
N LYS A 2 30.45 -37.92 8.11
CA LYS A 2 28.97 -38.02 8.29
C LYS A 2 28.35 -36.84 9.03
N LYS A 3 29.16 -35.85 9.44
CA LYS A 3 28.75 -34.74 10.30
C LYS A 3 28.73 -33.38 9.59
N ILE A 4 29.18 -33.30 8.34
CA ILE A 4 29.27 -32.05 7.58
C ILE A 4 28.01 -31.82 6.72
N SER A 5 27.31 -32.87 6.29
CA SER A 5 26.09 -32.73 5.47
C SER A 5 24.87 -32.19 6.22
N LEU A 6 24.84 -32.21 7.56
CA LEU A 6 23.66 -31.76 8.31
C LEU A 6 23.62 -30.23 8.46
N LEU A 7 24.77 -29.56 8.46
CA LEU A 7 24.84 -28.11 8.65
C LEU A 7 24.43 -27.33 7.38
N THR A 8 24.69 -27.89 6.19
CA THR A 8 24.31 -27.28 4.90
C THR A 8 22.82 -27.46 4.60
N ALA A 9 22.21 -28.56 5.04
CA ALA A 9 20.78 -28.80 4.87
C ALA A 9 19.90 -27.91 5.77
N LEU A 10 20.42 -27.49 6.93
CA LEU A 10 19.67 -26.64 7.88
C LEU A 10 19.65 -25.16 7.46
N CYS A 11 20.61 -24.70 6.66
CA CYS A 11 20.62 -23.33 6.13
C CYS A 11 19.66 -23.08 4.96
N VAL A 12 19.18 -24.15 4.28
CA VAL A 12 18.27 -24.02 3.12
C VAL A 12 16.80 -23.91 3.54
N VAL A 13 16.46 -24.23 4.80
CA VAL A 13 15.07 -24.30 5.27
C VAL A 13 14.59 -23.00 5.95
N ALA A 14 15.46 -22.00 6.16
CA ALA A 14 15.14 -20.81 6.95
C ALA A 14 15.08 -19.48 6.16
N PHE A 15 15.05 -19.52 4.82
CA PHE A 15 14.96 -18.32 3.97
C PHE A 15 13.62 -18.19 3.23
N SER A 16 12.50 -18.60 3.83
CA SER A 16 11.20 -18.01 3.48
C SER A 16 11.10 -16.61 4.10
N GLY A 17 12.08 -15.76 3.79
CA GLY A 17 12.08 -14.36 4.21
C GLY A 17 11.02 -13.63 3.40
N THR A 18 10.04 -13.04 4.07
CA THR A 18 9.26 -11.94 3.49
C THR A 18 10.27 -10.88 3.04
N ALA A 19 10.44 -10.70 1.74
CA ALA A 19 11.36 -9.70 1.22
C ALA A 19 10.76 -8.32 1.48
N PHE A 20 11.25 -7.64 2.51
CA PHE A 20 10.91 -6.24 2.74
C PHE A 20 11.46 -5.41 1.55
N ALA A 21 10.56 -4.90 0.70
CA ALA A 21 10.95 -4.11 -0.48
C ALA A 21 11.60 -2.78 -0.04
N GLY A 22 11.17 -2.23 1.09
CA GLY A 22 11.74 -1.02 1.64
C GLY A 22 10.70 -0.02 2.11
N THR A 23 11.20 1.00 2.79
CA THR A 23 10.47 2.23 3.06
C THR A 23 10.93 3.26 2.03
N ILE A 24 10.01 3.77 1.20
CA ILE A 24 10.29 4.71 0.12
C ILE A 24 9.87 6.13 0.49
N LYS A 25 10.82 7.07 0.46
CA LYS A 25 10.59 8.52 0.63
C LYS A 25 10.01 9.15 -0.64
N PRO A 26 9.52 10.39 -0.59
CA PRO A 26 9.09 11.13 -1.79
C PRO A 26 10.12 11.07 -2.90
N GLY A 27 9.70 10.68 -4.11
CA GLY A 27 10.55 10.53 -5.29
C GLY A 27 11.33 9.21 -5.37
N GLU A 28 11.40 8.42 -4.30
CA GLU A 28 12.06 7.12 -4.31
C GLU A 28 11.17 6.03 -4.90
N SER A 29 11.81 4.95 -5.34
CA SER A 29 11.13 3.77 -5.87
C SER A 29 11.69 2.49 -5.27
N THR A 30 10.84 1.46 -5.20
CA THR A 30 11.24 0.09 -4.85
C THR A 30 10.49 -0.89 -5.76
N SER A 31 10.92 -2.15 -5.79
CA SER A 31 10.27 -3.19 -6.56
C SER A 31 10.19 -4.52 -5.83
N CYS A 32 9.10 -5.24 -6.09
CA CYS A 32 8.90 -6.63 -5.73
C CYS A 32 8.97 -7.48 -7.01
N ASN A 33 9.68 -8.60 -6.99
CA ASN A 33 9.68 -9.54 -8.11
C ASN A 33 9.02 -10.86 -7.68
N ASP A 34 8.07 -11.33 -8.48
CA ASP A 34 7.35 -12.60 -8.29
C ASP A 34 6.72 -12.76 -6.90
N ALA A 35 6.24 -11.66 -6.32
CA ALA A 35 5.58 -11.66 -5.03
C ALA A 35 4.19 -12.30 -5.11
N LYS A 36 3.88 -13.15 -4.13
CA LYS A 36 2.54 -13.69 -3.91
C LYS A 36 1.64 -12.65 -3.27
N GLN A 37 2.21 -11.79 -2.45
CA GLN A 37 1.50 -10.71 -1.80
C GLN A 37 2.40 -9.48 -1.66
N ILE A 38 1.85 -8.29 -1.92
CA ILE A 38 2.53 -7.03 -1.68
C ILE A 38 1.64 -6.17 -0.78
N THR A 39 2.17 -5.80 0.37
CA THR A 39 1.50 -4.88 1.30
C THR A 39 2.10 -3.49 1.13
N VAL A 40 1.24 -2.50 0.92
CA VAL A 40 1.61 -1.08 0.84
C VAL A 40 0.93 -0.34 1.99
N GLU A 41 1.71 0.34 2.82
CA GLU A 41 1.27 0.99 4.06
C GLU A 41 1.81 2.42 4.12
N VAL A 42 0.99 3.35 4.61
CA VAL A 42 1.41 4.70 4.99
C VAL A 42 1.17 4.92 6.47
N ASP A 43 2.08 5.62 7.13
CA ASP A 43 1.91 5.99 8.53
C ASP A 43 0.71 6.92 8.70
N THR A 44 -0.02 6.77 9.80
CA THR A 44 -1.12 7.68 10.14
C THR A 44 -0.53 8.94 10.77
N ILE A 45 -0.34 9.97 9.94
CA ILE A 45 0.21 11.25 10.35
C ILE A 45 -0.94 12.20 10.72
N PRO A 46 -0.92 12.88 11.88
CA PRO A 46 -1.95 13.83 12.25
C PRO A 46 -2.10 14.98 11.24
N ASN A 47 -3.32 15.45 11.05
CA ASN A 47 -3.60 16.65 10.26
C ASN A 47 -3.02 17.88 10.98
N LYS A 48 -2.29 18.72 10.23
CA LYS A 48 -1.77 20.00 10.73
C LYS A 48 -2.69 21.12 10.28
N SER A 49 -3.61 21.53 11.15
CA SER A 49 -4.55 22.65 10.91
C SER A 49 -3.86 24.01 11.03
N ALA A 50 -2.87 24.27 10.18
CA ALA A 50 -2.11 25.51 10.11
C ALA A 50 -2.12 26.13 8.70
N GLY A 51 -2.94 25.60 7.79
CA GLY A 51 -3.13 26.19 6.47
C GLY A 51 -4.13 27.34 6.53
N GLU A 52 -4.04 28.25 5.55
CA GLU A 52 -5.00 29.34 5.40
C GLU A 52 -6.41 28.80 5.13
N PHE A 53 -7.45 29.58 5.44
CA PHE A 53 -8.85 29.25 5.18
C PHE A 53 -9.34 27.90 5.76
N GLY A 54 -8.67 27.40 6.81
CA GLY A 54 -9.01 26.12 7.43
C GLY A 54 -8.45 24.90 6.71
N HIS A 55 -7.52 25.08 5.77
CA HIS A 55 -6.82 23.99 5.10
C HIS A 55 -5.76 23.33 6.01
N THR A 56 -5.39 22.11 5.68
CA THR A 56 -4.26 21.43 6.33
C THR A 56 -2.95 21.88 5.68
N ALA A 57 -1.94 22.17 6.50
CA ALA A 57 -0.59 22.51 6.05
C ALA A 57 0.22 21.28 5.59
N ASN A 58 -0.30 20.08 5.83
CA ASN A 58 0.24 18.82 5.33
C ASN A 58 -0.80 18.09 4.47
N ASP A 59 -0.32 17.11 3.69
CA ASP A 59 -1.11 16.25 2.81
C ASP A 59 -1.92 15.19 3.59
N ARG A 60 -2.37 15.51 4.80
CA ARG A 60 -3.27 14.69 5.62
C ARG A 60 -2.81 13.24 5.84
N GLY A 61 -1.50 12.99 5.80
CA GLY A 61 -0.93 11.64 5.91
C GLY A 61 -1.25 10.72 4.72
N THR A 62 -1.63 11.29 3.58
CA THR A 62 -1.97 10.55 2.36
C THR A 62 -0.72 10.06 1.64
N ALA A 63 -0.74 8.82 1.16
CA ALA A 63 0.27 8.31 0.24
C ALA A 63 -0.26 8.39 -1.19
N SER A 64 0.63 8.78 -2.11
CA SER A 64 0.36 8.77 -3.55
C SER A 64 1.50 8.04 -4.25
N LEU A 65 1.17 6.96 -4.92
CA LEU A 65 2.12 6.11 -5.62
C LEU A 65 1.73 5.91 -7.07
N VAL A 66 2.75 5.70 -7.90
CA VAL A 66 2.61 5.15 -9.24
C VAL A 66 3.11 3.71 -9.20
N VAL A 67 2.23 2.77 -9.56
CA VAL A 67 2.53 1.33 -9.54
C VAL A 67 2.64 0.84 -10.98
N TRP A 68 3.84 0.44 -11.39
CA TRP A 68 4.08 -0.19 -12.69
C TRP A 68 4.17 -1.70 -12.53
N LYS A 69 3.51 -2.44 -13.41
CA LYS A 69 3.45 -3.91 -13.38
C LYS A 69 3.95 -4.49 -14.71
N SER A 70 4.87 -5.44 -14.66
CA SER A 70 5.40 -6.09 -15.86
C SER A 70 4.42 -7.09 -16.47
N SER A 71 3.55 -7.73 -15.67
CA SER A 71 2.57 -8.74 -16.11
C SER A 71 1.71 -8.31 -17.29
N ASN A 72 1.34 -7.03 -17.32
CA ASN A 72 0.47 -6.43 -18.33
C ASN A 72 0.96 -5.06 -18.81
N ALA A 73 2.18 -4.67 -18.47
CA ALA A 73 2.78 -3.37 -18.81
C ALA A 73 1.90 -2.17 -18.44
N THR A 74 1.11 -2.27 -17.36
CA THR A 74 0.23 -1.18 -16.92
C THR A 74 0.86 -0.34 -15.81
N THR A 75 0.46 0.93 -15.78
CA THR A 75 0.79 1.88 -14.73
C THR A 75 -0.51 2.34 -14.06
N VAL A 76 -0.65 2.12 -12.76
CA VAL A 76 -1.86 2.41 -12.01
C VAL A 76 -1.53 3.37 -10.85
N PRO A 77 -2.27 4.46 -10.66
CA PRO A 77 -2.14 5.28 -9.46
C PRO A 77 -2.71 4.54 -8.25
N LEU A 78 -2.01 4.60 -7.12
CA LEU A 78 -2.46 4.07 -5.84
C LEU A 78 -2.42 5.18 -4.79
N THR A 79 -3.55 5.43 -4.14
CA THR A 79 -3.68 6.44 -3.08
C THR A 79 -4.20 5.80 -1.80
N LEU A 80 -3.57 6.13 -0.67
CA LEU A 80 -4.00 5.72 0.67
C LEU A 80 -4.22 6.98 1.50
N GLY A 81 -5.42 7.19 2.04
CA GLY A 81 -5.81 8.42 2.73
C GLY A 81 -6.37 8.14 4.13
N PRO A 82 -5.54 7.82 5.14
CA PRO A 82 -6.02 7.42 6.47
C PRO A 82 -6.85 8.48 7.18
N ASN A 83 -6.56 9.76 6.93
CA ASN A 83 -7.30 10.89 7.52
C ASN A 83 -8.34 11.50 6.57
N ASP A 84 -8.57 10.86 5.41
CA ASP A 84 -9.62 11.24 4.48
C ASP A 84 -10.90 10.50 4.84
N SER A 85 -12.02 11.24 4.81
CA SER A 85 -13.33 10.72 5.18
C SER A 85 -14.32 11.11 4.11
N ASN A 86 -15.05 10.13 3.58
CA ASN A 86 -16.26 10.38 2.81
C ASN A 86 -17.53 10.11 3.65
N LYS A 87 -17.38 10.06 4.98
CA LYS A 87 -18.51 9.81 5.88
C LYS A 87 -19.52 10.94 5.76
N SER A 88 -20.79 10.57 5.67
CA SER A 88 -21.91 11.50 5.72
C SER A 88 -21.85 12.34 7.00
N LEU A 89 -22.02 13.66 6.85
CA LEU A 89 -22.07 14.62 7.95
C LEU A 89 -23.37 14.41 8.74
N THR A 90 -23.28 13.59 9.79
CA THR A 90 -24.42 13.26 10.68
C THR A 90 -24.28 13.89 12.06
N THR A 91 -23.31 14.79 12.26
CA THR A 91 -22.97 15.35 13.57
C THR A 91 -24.06 16.25 14.15
N THR A 92 -24.59 17.20 13.36
CA THR A 92 -25.64 18.13 13.83
C THR A 92 -27.00 17.45 13.92
N ASP A 93 -27.34 16.62 12.92
CA ASP A 93 -28.65 16.00 12.83
C ASP A 93 -28.72 14.62 13.49
N LYS A 94 -27.62 14.03 13.95
CA LYS A 94 -27.55 12.68 14.53
C LYS A 94 -28.23 11.58 13.69
N GLY A 95 -28.35 11.76 12.37
CA GLY A 95 -29.12 10.85 11.51
C GLY A 95 -30.65 10.98 11.64
N LYS A 96 -31.18 12.09 12.15
CA LYS A 96 -32.62 12.35 12.39
C LYS A 96 -33.50 12.27 11.15
N VAL A 97 -32.94 12.35 9.94
CA VAL A 97 -33.67 12.10 8.68
C VAL A 97 -33.80 10.60 8.35
N GLY A 98 -33.45 9.70 9.28
CA GLY A 98 -33.59 8.24 9.11
C GLY A 98 -32.54 7.61 8.20
N ILE A 99 -31.59 8.39 7.69
CA ILE A 99 -30.50 7.91 6.84
C ILE A 99 -29.35 7.48 7.74
N LYS A 100 -28.95 6.20 7.64
CA LYS A 100 -27.78 5.67 8.34
C LYS A 100 -26.50 6.38 7.86
N PRO A 101 -25.47 6.53 8.71
CA PRO A 101 -24.18 7.04 8.26
C PRO A 101 -23.66 6.23 7.07
N MET A 102 -23.34 6.91 5.98
CA MET A 102 -22.75 6.32 4.76
C MET A 102 -21.28 6.71 4.66
N GLY A 103 -20.49 5.88 3.99
CA GLY A 103 -19.05 6.12 3.80
C GLY A 103 -18.19 5.62 4.97
N GLU A 104 -16.88 5.65 4.76
CA GLU A 104 -15.86 5.18 5.71
C GLU A 104 -14.67 6.16 5.74
N MET A 105 -13.75 5.91 6.67
CA MET A 105 -12.42 6.51 6.56
C MET A 105 -11.66 5.81 5.44
N GLY A 106 -10.78 6.55 4.76
CA GLY A 106 -9.84 5.98 3.83
C GLY A 106 -8.91 4.98 4.52
N ARG A 107 -8.33 4.08 3.73
CA ARG A 107 -7.42 3.04 4.23
C ARG A 107 -6.01 3.58 4.34
N ASN A 108 -5.29 3.20 5.38
CA ASN A 108 -3.84 3.41 5.53
C ASN A 108 -3.00 2.31 4.86
N LYS A 109 -3.66 1.26 4.38
CA LYS A 109 -3.05 0.02 3.90
C LYS A 109 -3.84 -0.61 2.78
N VAL A 110 -3.14 -1.15 1.80
CA VAL A 110 -3.69 -2.08 0.81
C VAL A 110 -2.81 -3.32 0.73
N VAL A 111 -3.46 -4.46 0.45
CA VAL A 111 -2.79 -5.74 0.21
C VAL A 111 -3.13 -6.15 -1.23
N LEU A 112 -2.10 -6.27 -2.06
CA LEU A 112 -2.19 -6.78 -3.41
C LEU A 112 -1.79 -8.25 -3.40
N THR A 113 -2.53 -9.11 -4.08
CA THR A 113 -2.33 -10.57 -4.05
C THR A 113 -2.21 -11.10 -5.46
N SER A 114 -1.22 -11.95 -5.72
CA SER A 114 -1.04 -12.52 -7.06
C SER A 114 -2.26 -13.34 -7.47
N GLN A 115 -2.55 -13.32 -8.77
CA GLN A 115 -3.63 -14.09 -9.36
C GLN A 115 -3.02 -15.13 -10.31
N PRO A 116 -3.47 -16.40 -10.26
CA PRO A 116 -2.92 -17.46 -11.09
C PRO A 116 -3.33 -17.34 -12.57
N ALA A 117 -4.38 -16.58 -12.87
CA ALA A 117 -4.89 -16.34 -14.21
C ALA A 117 -4.67 -14.88 -14.60
N PHE A 118 -4.34 -14.65 -15.88
CA PHE A 118 -4.17 -13.34 -16.47
C PHE A 118 -5.40 -12.46 -16.23
N SER A 119 -5.23 -11.31 -15.58
CA SER A 119 -6.32 -10.34 -15.47
C SER A 119 -6.52 -9.62 -16.80
N ARG A 120 -7.75 -9.24 -17.14
CA ARG A 120 -8.08 -8.49 -18.37
C ARG A 120 -7.58 -7.02 -18.39
N GLY A 121 -6.46 -6.74 -17.72
CA GLY A 121 -5.82 -5.42 -17.69
C GLY A 121 -6.42 -4.40 -16.71
N ASP A 122 -7.49 -4.74 -16.01
CA ASP A 122 -8.19 -3.87 -15.04
C ASP A 122 -7.84 -4.17 -13.56
N SER A 123 -7.35 -5.37 -13.25
CA SER A 123 -6.94 -5.73 -11.89
C SER A 123 -5.58 -5.11 -11.54
N ILE A 124 -5.59 -4.26 -10.52
CA ILE A 124 -4.38 -3.89 -9.77
C ILE A 124 -3.78 -5.10 -9.04
N GLY A 125 -4.54 -6.18 -8.87
CA GLY A 125 -4.15 -7.42 -8.19
C GLY A 125 -3.30 -8.38 -9.04
N ASP A 126 -3.15 -8.19 -10.35
CA ASP A 126 -2.25 -9.03 -11.15
C ASP A 126 -0.78 -8.61 -10.96
N ILE A 127 -0.25 -8.89 -9.77
CA ILE A 127 1.12 -8.62 -9.35
C ILE A 127 2.10 -9.73 -9.74
N SER A 128 1.74 -10.57 -10.71
CA SER A 128 2.65 -11.58 -11.25
C SER A 128 3.86 -10.89 -11.91
N GLY A 129 5.09 -11.37 -11.65
CA GLY A 129 6.31 -10.72 -12.15
C GLY A 129 6.79 -9.50 -11.34
N LEU A 130 7.40 -8.55 -12.05
CA LEU A 130 8.00 -7.35 -11.47
C LEU A 130 6.96 -6.26 -11.26
N VAL A 131 6.82 -5.81 -10.01
CA VAL A 131 6.01 -4.65 -9.64
C VAL A 131 6.92 -3.58 -9.07
N ARG A 132 6.88 -2.39 -9.68
CA ARG A 132 7.66 -1.22 -9.22
C ARG A 132 6.72 -0.17 -8.65
N PHE A 133 7.02 0.26 -7.43
CA PHE A 133 6.34 1.34 -6.73
C PHE A 133 7.21 2.58 -6.77
N THR A 134 6.64 3.70 -7.20
CA THR A 134 7.28 5.01 -7.15
C THR A 134 6.44 5.92 -6.27
N ASN A 135 7.03 6.48 -5.22
CA ASN A 135 6.34 7.41 -4.34
C ASN A 135 6.33 8.80 -4.98
N THR A 136 5.15 9.26 -5.39
CA THR A 136 4.94 10.60 -5.95
C THR A 136 4.29 11.56 -4.95
N GLY A 137 3.99 11.08 -3.73
CA GLY A 137 3.42 11.86 -2.66
C GLY A 137 4.47 12.50 -1.76
N THR A 138 3.99 13.10 -0.67
CA THR A 138 4.84 13.81 0.31
C THR A 138 5.19 12.95 1.52
N ASN A 139 4.41 11.90 1.78
CA ASN A 139 4.59 11.03 2.93
C ASN A 139 5.38 9.77 2.56
N THR A 140 6.16 9.27 3.50
CA THR A 140 6.91 8.03 3.35
C THR A 140 5.98 6.83 3.31
N VAL A 141 6.26 5.86 2.43
CA VAL A 141 5.44 4.65 2.24
C VAL A 141 6.27 3.41 2.49
N LYS A 142 5.69 2.44 3.18
CA LYS A 142 6.28 1.14 3.44
C LYS A 142 5.74 0.10 2.45
N VAL A 143 6.63 -0.62 1.79
CA VAL A 143 6.30 -1.70 0.86
C VAL A 143 6.92 -3.01 1.33
N THR A 144 6.09 -4.04 1.50
CA THR A 144 6.51 -5.37 1.94
C THR A 144 6.11 -6.41 0.90
N CYS A 145 7.07 -7.17 0.36
CA CYS A 145 6.82 -8.27 -0.57
C CYS A 145 6.84 -9.61 0.19
N GLN A 146 5.97 -10.53 -0.19
CA GLN A 146 5.87 -11.89 0.34
C GLN A 146 5.65 -12.88 -0.79
#